data_AF-A0A815FFL6-F1
#
_entry.id   AF-A0A815FFL6-F1
#
_cell.length_a   1.000
_cell.length_b   1.000
_cell.length_c   1.000
_cell.angle_alpha   90.00
_cell.angle_beta   90.00
_cell.angle_gamma   90.00
#
_symmetry.space_group_name_H-M   'P 1'
#
loop_
_entity.id
_entity.type
_entity.pdbx_description
1 polymer ?
#
loop_
_entity_poly.entity_id
_entity_poly.type
_entity_poly.pdbx_seq_one_letter_code
_entity_poly.pdbx_strand_id
1 'polypeptide(L)'
;STSRTTAAVTVSSVVVSAYWTFDTTAADSYGVYNGQLVNGTLYTPVNATNMPYVGIGQALDLTQTPLNSFLVASPFFSLNDTSFTIEAWIYLKASSSDRGIFGQCSCSSCANQCLYLIIRNNRLYVDFTSNHLSGSTILYNSTWYHIAFVYNYGAQQQILYVNGVQDAVKSNAQSFQGQNASITIGSSTVSSTQIYFSGYIDNLLLTTQAKSSTDLLRDASLMAYYAFDSSNPSGDSGPNGIDGTATNTLSVTGKVNGAYRFTGSSYFHAYGFYQIPYGVIMGKPFSIALWISPSSSSSSAIVQMIASSLSVWSCESLLGIYSANALTGQIFVHSISGGGAYITGPFITQNTWTHISVTYSVGSGYKLYVNGVCFGATGSVAESQSSTFAHLYIGGGVGCFQSSITSYYQGLIDEVYIYNRELSQADVTQLANP
;
A
#
# COMPACT_ATOMS: atom_id res chain seq x y z
N SER A 1 -2.11 -27.45 -54.45
CA SER A 1 -1.23 -26.80 -53.45
C SER A 1 -2.10 -26.24 -52.34
N THR A 2 -2.31 -27.00 -51.27
CA THR A 2 -3.10 -26.58 -50.11
C THR A 2 -2.19 -25.89 -49.11
N SER A 3 -2.23 -24.56 -49.05
CA SER A 3 -1.49 -23.80 -48.03
C SER A 3 -2.23 -23.89 -46.68
N ARG A 4 -1.59 -24.54 -45.70
CA ARG A 4 -1.98 -24.46 -44.29
C ARG A 4 -1.70 -23.06 -43.76
N THR A 5 -2.74 -22.33 -43.43
CA THR A 5 -2.69 -21.21 -42.49
C THR A 5 -2.34 -21.73 -41.11
N THR A 6 -1.17 -21.37 -40.59
CA THR A 6 -0.83 -21.55 -39.18
C THR A 6 -1.63 -20.57 -38.35
N ALA A 7 -2.67 -21.06 -37.69
CA ALA A 7 -3.33 -20.32 -36.62
C ALA A 7 -2.33 -20.14 -35.47
N ALA A 8 -2.02 -18.90 -35.12
CA ALA A 8 -1.32 -18.59 -33.88
C ALA A 8 -2.22 -19.03 -32.72
N VAL A 9 -1.79 -20.07 -32.01
CA VAL A 9 -2.40 -20.48 -30.75
C VAL A 9 -2.03 -19.41 -29.73
N THR A 10 -2.94 -18.49 -29.45
CA THR A 10 -2.88 -17.67 -28.24
C THR A 10 -3.14 -18.58 -27.06
N VAL A 11 -2.09 -19.19 -26.52
CA VAL A 11 -2.13 -19.79 -25.19
C VAL A 11 -2.32 -18.62 -24.23
N SER A 12 -3.51 -18.51 -23.63
CA SER A 12 -3.70 -17.68 -22.44
C SER A 12 -2.74 -18.22 -21.39
N SER A 13 -1.61 -17.54 -21.16
CA SER A 13 -0.67 -17.93 -20.12
C SER A 13 -1.38 -17.79 -18.77
N VAL A 14 -1.56 -18.89 -18.06
CA VAL A 14 -2.07 -18.89 -16.69
C VAL A 14 -1.11 -18.05 -15.85
N VAL A 15 -1.61 -16.98 -15.22
CA VAL A 15 -0.82 -16.19 -14.28
C VAL A 15 -0.56 -17.03 -13.05
N VAL A 16 0.71 -17.32 -12.80
CA VAL A 16 1.23 -17.96 -11.60
C VAL A 16 1.84 -16.90 -10.70
N SER A 17 1.59 -17.01 -9.39
CA SER A 17 2.10 -16.11 -8.36
C SER A 17 2.59 -16.88 -7.13
N ALA A 18 3.54 -16.28 -6.40
CA ALA A 18 4.00 -16.68 -5.07
C ALA A 18 4.05 -15.41 -4.20
N TYR A 19 3.47 -15.46 -3.01
CA TYR A 19 3.39 -14.30 -2.11
C TYR A 19 3.80 -14.70 -0.71
N TRP A 20 4.83 -14.04 -0.15
CA TRP A 20 5.30 -14.28 1.20
C TRP A 20 5.07 -13.02 2.04
N THR A 21 4.17 -13.12 3.02
CA THR A 21 3.90 -12.02 3.97
C THR A 21 4.99 -11.88 5.02
N PHE A 22 5.75 -12.94 5.31
CA PHE A 22 6.78 -12.98 6.37
C PHE A 22 6.29 -12.62 7.78
N ASP A 23 4.98 -12.74 8.04
CA ASP A 23 4.41 -12.43 9.35
C ASP A 23 4.69 -13.50 10.41
N THR A 24 4.62 -14.77 10.04
CA THR A 24 4.75 -15.89 11.00
C THR A 24 5.18 -17.20 10.36
N THR A 25 5.27 -17.24 9.02
CA THR A 25 5.42 -18.49 8.28
C THR A 25 6.32 -18.31 7.07
N ALA A 26 7.00 -19.39 6.70
CA ALA A 26 7.77 -19.48 5.48
C ALA A 26 6.92 -19.94 4.28
N ALA A 27 5.65 -20.26 4.52
CA ALA A 27 4.72 -20.63 3.47
C ALA A 27 4.38 -19.42 2.59
N ASP A 28 4.25 -19.64 1.29
CA ASP A 28 3.61 -18.63 0.44
C ASP A 28 2.08 -18.73 0.58
N SER A 29 1.36 -17.64 0.33
CA SER A 29 -0.09 -17.57 0.52
C SER A 29 -0.88 -18.45 -0.46
N TYR A 30 -0.28 -18.95 -1.54
CA TYR A 30 -0.90 -19.91 -2.46
C TYR A 30 -0.49 -21.36 -2.16
N GLY A 31 0.46 -21.58 -1.24
CA GLY A 31 0.86 -22.88 -0.69
C GLY A 31 1.72 -23.76 -1.61
N VAL A 32 2.28 -23.21 -2.70
CA VAL A 32 3.04 -23.96 -3.70
C VAL A 32 4.54 -23.77 -3.54
N TYR A 33 5.00 -22.53 -3.38
CA TYR A 33 6.39 -22.10 -3.36
C TYR A 33 6.85 -21.75 -1.93
N ASN A 34 6.63 -22.67 -1.00
CA ASN A 34 7.03 -22.49 0.39
C ASN A 34 8.56 -22.42 0.50
N GLY A 35 9.07 -21.50 1.33
CA GLY A 35 10.50 -21.36 1.56
C GLY A 35 10.94 -21.82 2.95
N GLN A 36 12.17 -21.47 3.29
CA GLN A 36 12.82 -21.81 4.56
C GLN A 36 13.73 -20.67 5.00
N LEU A 37 13.73 -20.40 6.30
CA LEU A 37 14.67 -19.47 6.94
C LEU A 37 16.07 -20.10 6.96
N VAL A 38 17.10 -19.31 6.64
CA VAL A 38 18.49 -19.78 6.53
C VAL A 38 19.39 -18.99 7.49
N ASN A 39 20.40 -19.65 8.07
CA ASN A 39 21.44 -19.02 8.91
C ASN A 39 20.91 -18.19 10.10
N GLY A 40 19.82 -18.63 10.75
CA GLY A 40 19.26 -17.92 11.91
C GLY A 40 18.46 -16.67 11.55
N THR A 41 17.95 -16.59 10.32
CA THR A 41 16.93 -15.59 9.92
C THR A 41 15.67 -15.78 10.78
N LEU A 42 15.02 -14.68 11.15
CA LEU A 42 13.84 -14.66 12.02
C LEU A 42 12.73 -13.81 11.40
N TYR A 43 11.53 -13.89 11.96
CA TYR A 43 10.48 -12.90 11.77
C TYR A 43 10.51 -11.92 12.95
N THR A 44 10.36 -10.62 12.70
CA THR A 44 10.37 -9.61 13.76
C THR A 44 9.16 -8.68 13.66
N PRO A 45 8.50 -8.34 14.78
CA PRO A 45 7.39 -7.41 14.77
C PRO A 45 7.77 -6.04 14.21
N VAL A 46 6.96 -5.57 13.25
CA VAL A 46 6.97 -4.20 12.77
C VAL A 46 6.12 -3.38 13.73
N ASN A 47 6.73 -2.37 14.35
CA ASN A 47 6.03 -1.54 15.33
C ASN A 47 6.45 -0.08 15.24
N ALA A 48 5.62 0.75 15.89
CA ALA A 48 5.69 2.21 15.91
C ALA A 48 7.00 2.79 16.46
N THR A 49 7.74 2.02 17.27
CA THR A 49 8.98 2.45 17.94
C THR A 49 10.25 1.94 17.28
N ASN A 50 10.16 0.89 16.44
CA ASN A 50 11.32 0.26 15.83
C ASN A 50 11.47 0.67 14.37
N MET A 51 10.52 0.27 13.50
CA MET A 51 10.62 0.42 12.04
C MET A 51 9.24 0.48 11.39
N PRO A 52 8.48 1.52 11.66
CA PRO A 52 7.11 1.57 11.20
C PRO A 52 7.01 1.86 9.70
N TYR A 53 6.09 1.19 9.02
CA TYR A 53 5.73 1.47 7.63
C TYR A 53 4.22 1.45 7.43
N VAL A 54 3.78 1.20 6.21
CA VAL A 54 2.38 1.27 5.78
C VAL A 54 1.54 0.10 6.30
N GLY A 55 2.15 -1.04 6.61
CA GLY A 55 1.48 -2.26 7.08
C GLY A 55 1.61 -2.53 8.58
N ILE A 56 0.98 -3.63 9.01
CA ILE A 56 1.05 -4.23 10.35
C ILE A 56 1.63 -5.64 10.24
N GLY A 57 2.11 -6.21 11.34
CA GLY A 57 2.57 -7.61 11.37
C GLY A 57 4.06 -7.77 11.66
N GLN A 58 4.70 -8.72 10.98
CA GLN A 58 6.13 -9.00 11.11
C GLN A 58 6.82 -8.95 9.75
N ALA A 59 8.14 -8.70 9.77
CA ALA A 59 8.97 -8.73 8.59
C ALA A 59 10.09 -9.77 8.73
N LEU A 60 10.62 -10.23 7.60
CA LEU A 60 11.81 -11.07 7.56
C LEU A 60 13.04 -10.27 8.05
N ASP A 61 13.63 -10.69 9.16
CA ASP A 61 14.81 -10.07 9.78
C ASP A 61 16.10 -10.69 9.25
N LEU A 62 16.82 -9.90 8.45
CA LEU A 62 18.08 -10.28 7.81
C LEU A 62 19.28 -9.57 8.47
N THR A 63 19.19 -9.31 9.78
CA THR A 63 20.18 -8.49 10.50
C THR A 63 20.91 -9.21 11.62
N GLN A 64 20.55 -10.47 11.90
CA GLN A 64 21.11 -11.28 12.97
C GLN A 64 22.55 -11.71 12.67
N THR A 65 22.84 -12.06 11.42
CA THR A 65 24.17 -12.44 10.92
C THR A 65 24.36 -11.89 9.50
N PRO A 66 25.61 -11.70 9.02
CA PRO A 66 25.85 -11.22 7.66
C PRO A 66 25.46 -12.24 6.57
N LEU A 67 25.00 -13.45 6.93
CA LEU A 67 24.66 -14.53 6.01
C LEU A 67 23.17 -14.90 6.06
N ASN A 68 22.31 -14.10 6.72
CA ASN A 68 20.88 -14.35 6.78
C ASN A 68 20.22 -14.31 5.40
N SER A 69 19.31 -15.24 5.13
CA SER A 69 18.54 -15.29 3.89
C SER A 69 17.32 -16.20 4.06
N PHE A 70 16.50 -16.24 3.02
CA PHE A 70 15.36 -17.13 2.87
C PHE A 70 15.49 -17.88 1.54
N LEU A 71 15.22 -19.18 1.55
CA LEU A 71 15.44 -20.07 0.40
C LEU A 71 14.13 -20.76 -0.02
N VAL A 72 13.80 -20.67 -1.29
CA VAL A 72 12.75 -21.48 -1.93
C VAL A 72 13.45 -22.44 -2.88
N ALA A 73 13.61 -23.69 -2.44
CA ALA A 73 14.40 -24.69 -3.16
C ALA A 73 13.57 -25.52 -4.15
N SER A 74 12.29 -25.73 -3.88
CA SER A 74 11.40 -26.54 -4.73
C SER A 74 9.93 -26.27 -4.36
N PRO A 75 8.99 -26.31 -5.33
CA PRO A 75 9.24 -26.41 -6.77
C PRO A 75 9.89 -25.14 -7.31
N PHE A 76 10.57 -25.24 -8.46
CA PHE A 76 11.17 -24.07 -9.10
C PHE A 76 10.09 -23.18 -9.74
N PHE A 77 10.13 -21.89 -9.44
CA PHE A 77 9.27 -20.91 -10.10
C PHE A 77 9.89 -20.53 -11.45
N SER A 78 9.18 -20.80 -12.55
CA SER A 78 9.72 -20.56 -13.88
C SER A 78 9.53 -19.12 -14.33
N LEU A 79 10.64 -18.43 -14.64
CA LEU A 79 10.67 -17.04 -15.14
C LEU A 79 11.30 -16.92 -16.54
N ASN A 80 11.71 -18.04 -17.16
CA ASN A 80 12.37 -17.98 -18.45
C ASN A 80 11.39 -17.56 -19.55
N ASP A 81 11.81 -16.61 -20.39
CA ASP A 81 11.10 -16.16 -21.58
C ASP A 81 9.63 -15.79 -21.34
N THR A 82 9.34 -15.25 -20.16
CA THR A 82 8.00 -14.82 -19.75
C THR A 82 8.04 -13.44 -19.11
N SER A 83 6.90 -12.76 -19.10
CA SER A 83 6.74 -11.54 -18.30
C SER A 83 6.73 -11.90 -16.82
N PHE A 84 7.25 -11.01 -15.97
CA PHE A 84 7.12 -11.18 -14.53
C PHE A 84 7.30 -9.87 -13.76
N THR A 85 6.86 -9.88 -12.51
CA THR A 85 7.07 -8.81 -11.53
C THR A 85 7.56 -9.40 -10.23
N ILE A 86 8.58 -8.77 -9.65
CA ILE A 86 9.01 -8.96 -8.27
C ILE A 86 8.76 -7.64 -7.54
N GLU A 87 8.04 -7.65 -6.43
CA GLU A 87 7.89 -6.47 -5.58
C GLU A 87 7.93 -6.84 -4.11
N ALA A 88 8.35 -5.90 -3.26
CA ALA A 88 8.42 -6.07 -1.82
C ALA A 88 8.52 -4.72 -1.12
N TRP A 89 8.17 -4.70 0.16
CA TRP A 89 8.65 -3.68 1.08
C TRP A 89 10.06 -4.04 1.57
N ILE A 90 10.97 -3.07 1.56
CA ILE A 90 12.33 -3.23 2.09
C ILE A 90 12.72 -2.11 3.05
N TYR A 91 13.35 -2.45 4.16
CA TYR A 91 13.95 -1.51 5.11
C TYR A 91 15.46 -1.66 5.10
N LEU A 92 16.18 -0.57 4.83
CA LEU A 92 17.63 -0.63 4.67
C LEU A 92 18.35 -0.37 5.99
N LYS A 93 19.21 -1.30 6.43
CA LYS A 93 20.27 -0.99 7.42
C LYS A 93 21.56 -0.59 6.72
N ALA A 94 22.42 0.10 7.47
CA ALA A 94 23.71 0.58 6.98
C ALA A 94 24.55 -0.58 6.43
N SER A 95 25.07 -0.39 5.21
CA SER A 95 25.99 -1.31 4.54
C SER A 95 27.01 -0.53 3.74
N SER A 96 28.22 -1.07 3.63
CA SER A 96 29.30 -0.54 2.77
C SER A 96 29.47 -1.31 1.46
N SER A 97 28.64 -2.34 1.21
CA SER A 97 28.70 -3.20 0.04
C SER A 97 27.35 -3.32 -0.67
N ASP A 98 27.35 -4.00 -1.82
CA ASP A 98 26.13 -4.44 -2.48
C ASP A 98 25.28 -5.29 -1.52
N ARG A 99 23.95 -5.15 -1.60
CA ARG A 99 22.97 -5.86 -0.76
C ARG A 99 22.03 -6.67 -1.65
N GLY A 100 22.05 -8.00 -1.55
CA GLY A 100 21.23 -8.88 -2.40
C GLY A 100 19.78 -8.98 -1.89
N ILE A 101 18.79 -8.57 -2.68
CA ILE A 101 17.37 -8.61 -2.28
C ILE A 101 16.73 -9.92 -2.75
N PHE A 102 16.88 -10.24 -4.04
CA PHE A 102 16.27 -11.41 -4.67
C PHE A 102 17.25 -12.01 -5.68
N GLY A 103 17.39 -13.34 -5.69
CA GLY A 103 18.24 -14.06 -6.63
C GLY A 103 17.56 -15.31 -7.20
N GLN A 104 17.77 -15.56 -8.50
CA GLN A 104 17.52 -16.85 -9.14
C GLN A 104 18.59 -17.07 -10.20
N CYS A 105 19.42 -18.10 -10.03
CA CYS A 105 20.63 -18.28 -10.83
C CYS A 105 20.84 -19.75 -11.23
N SER A 106 20.74 -20.02 -12.53
CA SER A 106 20.91 -21.36 -13.11
C SER A 106 22.35 -21.63 -13.56
N CYS A 107 23.03 -20.59 -14.05
CA CYS A 107 24.41 -20.67 -14.52
C CYS A 107 25.12 -19.33 -14.34
N SER A 108 26.03 -19.22 -13.37
CA SER A 108 26.68 -17.95 -12.98
C SER A 108 27.63 -17.36 -14.03
N SER A 109 27.95 -18.11 -15.08
CA SER A 109 28.79 -17.69 -16.20
C SER A 109 28.03 -17.53 -17.52
N CYS A 110 26.75 -17.90 -17.56
CA CYS A 110 25.94 -17.85 -18.77
C CYS A 110 25.18 -16.52 -18.83
N ALA A 111 25.22 -15.85 -19.99
CA ALA A 111 24.42 -14.64 -20.20
C ALA A 111 22.92 -14.95 -20.04
N ASN A 112 22.20 -13.99 -19.45
CA ASN A 112 20.75 -14.05 -19.24
C ASN A 112 20.23 -15.18 -18.31
N GLN A 113 21.08 -15.93 -17.59
CA GLN A 113 20.65 -17.07 -16.77
C GLN A 113 20.80 -16.88 -15.26
N CYS A 114 21.21 -15.69 -14.80
CA CYS A 114 21.19 -15.34 -13.38
C CYS A 114 20.57 -13.98 -13.16
N LEU A 115 19.37 -13.99 -12.58
CA LEU A 115 18.64 -12.82 -12.12
C LEU A 115 19.11 -12.49 -10.71
N TYR A 116 19.61 -11.28 -10.52
CA TYR A 116 19.84 -10.71 -9.20
C TYR A 116 19.29 -9.29 -9.14
N LEU A 117 18.40 -9.05 -8.18
CA LEU A 117 17.89 -7.74 -7.82
C LEU A 117 18.55 -7.34 -6.50
N ILE A 118 19.31 -6.24 -6.53
CA ILE A 118 20.24 -5.87 -5.46
C ILE A 118 20.17 -4.35 -5.26
N ILE A 119 20.81 -3.88 -4.19
CA ILE A 119 21.16 -2.48 -4.02
C ILE A 119 22.64 -2.32 -4.27
N ARG A 120 23.00 -1.46 -5.23
CA ARG A 120 24.36 -1.09 -5.59
C ARG A 120 24.48 0.42 -5.57
N ASN A 121 25.50 0.95 -4.89
CA ASN A 121 25.68 2.40 -4.73
C ASN A 121 24.42 3.11 -4.22
N ASN A 122 23.71 2.49 -3.27
CA ASN A 122 22.43 2.95 -2.72
C ASN A 122 21.30 3.14 -3.75
N ARG A 123 21.34 2.44 -4.89
CA ARG A 123 20.26 2.43 -5.89
C ARG A 123 19.85 0.99 -6.20
N LEU A 124 18.62 0.80 -6.65
CA LEU A 124 18.23 -0.50 -7.19
C LEU A 124 19.07 -0.85 -8.42
N TYR A 125 19.44 -2.11 -8.52
CA TYR A 125 20.17 -2.67 -9.66
C TYR A 125 19.63 -4.06 -9.93
N VAL A 126 19.33 -4.34 -11.19
CA VAL A 126 18.91 -5.67 -11.64
C VAL A 126 19.76 -6.08 -12.82
N ASP A 127 20.09 -7.36 -12.92
CA ASP A 127 20.82 -7.92 -14.06
C ASP A 127 20.46 -9.38 -14.25
N PHE A 128 20.40 -9.81 -15.51
CA PHE A 128 20.26 -11.22 -15.90
C PHE A 128 21.63 -11.89 -16.21
N THR A 129 22.74 -11.21 -15.93
CA THR A 129 24.12 -11.45 -16.39
C THR A 129 24.37 -10.85 -17.77
N SER A 130 25.09 -9.72 -17.79
CA SER A 130 25.37 -8.86 -18.97
C SER A 130 24.13 -8.18 -19.56
N ASN A 131 23.01 -8.16 -18.83
CA ASN A 131 21.76 -7.55 -19.24
C ASN A 131 21.12 -6.84 -18.05
N HIS A 132 21.73 -5.72 -17.69
CA HIS A 132 21.40 -4.95 -16.50
C HIS A 132 20.54 -3.73 -16.76
N LEU A 133 19.95 -3.23 -15.67
CA LEU A 133 19.32 -1.93 -15.52
C LEU A 133 19.67 -1.38 -14.13
N SER A 134 20.12 -0.13 -14.07
CA SER A 134 20.38 0.60 -12.83
C SER A 134 19.30 1.65 -12.60
N GLY A 135 18.81 1.71 -11.37
CA GLY A 135 17.93 2.77 -10.89
C GLY A 135 18.65 4.12 -10.75
N SER A 136 17.86 5.17 -10.52
CA SER A 136 18.35 6.55 -10.36
C SER A 136 18.15 7.07 -8.93
N THR A 137 17.11 6.60 -8.25
CA THR A 137 16.71 7.01 -6.92
C THR A 137 17.69 6.50 -5.86
N ILE A 138 18.22 7.43 -5.05
CA ILE A 138 19.06 7.09 -3.91
C ILE A 138 18.16 6.62 -2.76
N LEU A 139 18.40 5.42 -2.27
CA LEU A 139 17.75 4.82 -1.12
C LEU A 139 18.59 5.09 0.13
N TYR A 140 17.95 5.68 1.14
CA TYR A 140 18.58 6.01 2.41
C TYR A 140 18.37 4.88 3.43
N ASN A 141 19.33 4.73 4.33
CA ASN A 141 19.20 3.80 5.44
C ASN A 141 18.07 4.23 6.39
N SER A 142 17.62 3.30 7.22
CA SER A 142 16.56 3.50 8.21
C SER A 142 15.22 3.95 7.62
N THR A 143 14.97 3.60 6.36
CA THR A 143 13.77 4.00 5.61
C THR A 143 13.18 2.79 4.90
N TRP A 144 11.85 2.66 4.98
CA TRP A 144 11.08 1.69 4.21
C TRP A 144 10.83 2.20 2.79
N TYR A 145 10.97 1.32 1.82
CA TYR A 145 10.63 1.55 0.41
C TYR A 145 9.79 0.39 -0.10
N HIS A 146 8.74 0.69 -0.85
CA HIS A 146 8.18 -0.30 -1.76
C HIS A 146 9.05 -0.32 -3.00
N ILE A 147 9.52 -1.48 -3.43
CA ILE A 147 10.32 -1.62 -4.64
C ILE A 147 9.65 -2.61 -5.57
N ALA A 148 9.82 -2.41 -6.88
CA ALA A 148 9.43 -3.42 -7.83
C ALA A 148 10.41 -3.49 -9.02
N PHE A 149 10.56 -4.70 -9.55
CA PHE A 149 11.18 -4.97 -10.84
C PHE A 149 10.14 -5.64 -11.73
N VAL A 150 9.88 -5.04 -12.89
CA VAL A 150 8.99 -5.58 -13.92
C VAL A 150 9.83 -5.94 -15.14
N TYR A 151 9.69 -7.18 -15.61
CA TYR A 151 10.11 -7.56 -16.94
C TYR A 151 8.88 -7.84 -17.80
N ASN A 152 8.69 -7.04 -18.86
CA ASN A 152 7.64 -7.26 -19.84
C ASN A 152 8.26 -7.94 -21.07
N TYR A 153 8.00 -9.24 -21.24
CA TYR A 153 8.57 -10.04 -22.31
C TYR A 153 8.08 -9.61 -23.69
N GLY A 154 6.78 -9.32 -23.83
CA GLY A 154 6.20 -8.89 -25.09
C GLY A 154 6.71 -7.53 -25.56
N ALA A 155 6.95 -6.60 -24.62
CA ALA A 155 7.52 -5.28 -24.91
C ALA A 155 9.06 -5.25 -24.88
N GLN A 156 9.72 -6.34 -24.46
CA GLN A 156 11.17 -6.42 -24.23
C GLN A 156 11.68 -5.29 -23.33
N GLN A 157 11.01 -5.09 -22.19
CA GLN A 157 11.31 -4.00 -21.26
C GLN A 157 11.65 -4.51 -19.86
N GLN A 158 12.72 -3.97 -19.30
CA GLN A 158 13.05 -4.02 -17.87
C GLN A 158 12.66 -2.68 -17.24
N ILE A 159 11.98 -2.69 -16.10
CA ILE A 159 11.52 -1.48 -15.42
C ILE A 159 11.74 -1.62 -13.92
N LEU A 160 12.37 -0.62 -13.30
CA LEU A 160 12.50 -0.51 -11.84
C LEU A 160 11.52 0.54 -11.32
N TYR A 161 10.90 0.26 -10.18
CA TYR A 161 10.00 1.17 -9.48
C TYR A 161 10.45 1.35 -8.03
N VAL A 162 10.29 2.57 -7.52
CA VAL A 162 10.44 2.90 -6.10
C VAL A 162 9.20 3.65 -5.64
N ASN A 163 8.59 3.19 -4.55
CA ASN A 163 7.33 3.70 -3.99
C ASN A 163 6.22 3.82 -5.04
N GLY A 164 6.14 2.83 -5.94
CA GLY A 164 5.12 2.75 -6.99
C GLY A 164 5.36 3.69 -8.18
N VAL A 165 6.42 4.50 -8.17
CA VAL A 165 6.80 5.39 -9.26
C VAL A 165 7.95 4.77 -10.06
N GLN A 166 7.88 4.85 -11.38
CA GLN A 166 8.93 4.35 -12.26
C GLN A 166 10.25 5.09 -11.99
N ASP A 167 11.29 4.36 -11.63
CA ASP A 167 12.63 4.87 -11.35
C ASP A 167 13.55 4.77 -12.58
N ALA A 168 13.47 3.65 -13.32
CA ALA A 168 14.26 3.45 -14.53
C ALA A 168 13.58 2.47 -15.49
N VAL A 169 13.88 2.59 -16.79
CA VAL A 169 13.39 1.70 -17.84
C VAL A 169 14.49 1.43 -18.87
N LYS A 170 14.57 0.18 -19.34
CA LYS A 170 15.38 -0.23 -20.49
C LYS A 170 14.50 -0.92 -21.50
N SER A 171 14.58 -0.46 -22.75
CA SER A 171 13.93 -1.10 -23.90
C SER A 171 14.91 -2.03 -24.64
N ASN A 172 14.38 -2.92 -25.47
CA ASN A 172 15.16 -3.94 -26.19
C ASN A 172 15.97 -4.84 -25.23
N ALA A 173 15.45 -5.09 -24.03
CA ALA A 173 16.08 -5.98 -23.07
C ALA A 173 15.89 -7.44 -23.52
N GLN A 174 16.98 -8.22 -23.47
CA GLN A 174 16.87 -9.66 -23.69
C GLN A 174 16.08 -10.32 -22.55
N SER A 175 15.46 -11.46 -22.85
CA SER A 175 14.73 -12.22 -21.84
C SER A 175 15.66 -12.83 -20.81
N PHE A 176 15.11 -13.03 -19.61
CA PHE A 176 15.69 -13.96 -18.66
C PHE A 176 15.49 -15.39 -19.21
N GLN A 177 16.54 -16.21 -19.15
CA GLN A 177 16.62 -17.55 -19.75
C GLN A 177 16.99 -18.62 -18.72
N GLY A 178 17.16 -18.24 -17.44
CA GLY A 178 17.48 -19.17 -16.37
C GLY A 178 16.33 -20.14 -16.10
N GLN A 179 16.66 -21.42 -15.93
CA GLN A 179 15.72 -22.50 -15.69
C GLN A 179 16.08 -23.29 -14.42
N ASN A 180 15.09 -23.89 -13.78
CA ASN A 180 15.27 -24.87 -12.70
C ASN A 180 16.23 -24.41 -11.58
N ALA A 181 16.09 -23.16 -11.15
CA ALA A 181 16.92 -22.57 -10.12
C ALA A 181 16.09 -22.16 -8.91
N SER A 182 16.65 -22.43 -7.72
CA SER A 182 16.11 -21.96 -6.45
C SER A 182 16.02 -20.44 -6.41
N ILE A 183 15.07 -19.93 -5.63
CA ILE A 183 14.98 -18.51 -5.31
C ILE A 183 15.64 -18.26 -3.96
N THR A 184 16.45 -17.20 -3.89
CA THR A 184 16.95 -16.64 -2.62
C THR A 184 16.33 -15.26 -2.39
N ILE A 185 15.78 -15.04 -1.20
CA ILE A 185 15.29 -13.74 -0.72
C ILE A 185 16.21 -13.29 0.40
N GLY A 186 16.57 -12.01 0.42
CA GLY A 186 17.58 -11.47 1.33
C GLY A 186 19.02 -11.84 0.95
N SER A 187 19.23 -12.47 -0.21
CA SER A 187 20.57 -12.65 -0.79
C SER A 187 20.51 -12.88 -2.31
N SER A 188 21.64 -12.72 -2.98
CA SER A 188 21.79 -12.97 -4.42
C SER A 188 23.21 -13.43 -4.75
N THR A 189 23.37 -14.25 -5.79
CA THR A 189 24.69 -14.65 -6.29
C THR A 189 25.14 -13.72 -7.43
N VAL A 190 26.21 -12.96 -7.22
CA VAL A 190 26.82 -12.07 -8.23
C VAL A 190 28.23 -12.59 -8.53
N SER A 191 28.49 -12.98 -9.78
CA SER A 191 29.79 -13.53 -10.22
C SER A 191 30.31 -14.64 -9.28
N SER A 192 29.44 -15.61 -8.95
CA SER A 192 29.71 -16.72 -8.03
C SER A 192 29.97 -16.32 -6.56
N THR A 193 29.79 -15.05 -6.20
CA THR A 193 29.87 -14.57 -4.82
C THR A 193 28.46 -14.33 -4.29
N GLN A 194 28.12 -14.91 -3.15
CA GLN A 194 26.87 -14.60 -2.47
C GLN A 194 26.99 -13.24 -1.78
N ILE A 195 26.04 -12.35 -2.07
CA ILE A 195 25.86 -11.08 -1.36
C ILE A 195 24.55 -11.12 -0.60
N TYR A 196 24.54 -10.51 0.58
CA TYR A 196 23.43 -10.60 1.53
C TYR A 196 22.81 -9.24 1.77
N PHE A 197 21.50 -9.24 2.01
CA PHE A 197 20.79 -8.06 2.45
C PHE A 197 21.12 -7.78 3.92
N SER A 198 21.14 -6.50 4.29
CA SER A 198 21.15 -6.11 5.70
C SER A 198 19.97 -5.17 5.92
N GLY A 199 18.93 -5.69 6.56
CA GLY A 199 17.68 -4.99 6.73
C GLY A 199 16.50 -5.93 6.92
N TYR A 200 15.32 -5.46 6.54
CA TYR A 200 14.08 -6.23 6.61
C TYR A 200 13.40 -6.26 5.27
N ILE A 201 12.73 -7.37 4.97
CA ILE A 201 11.91 -7.55 3.76
C ILE A 201 10.54 -8.00 4.21
N ASP A 202 9.51 -7.44 3.61
CA ASP A 202 8.12 -7.72 3.95
C ASP A 202 7.25 -7.74 2.67
N ASN A 203 6.15 -8.51 2.71
CA ASN A 203 5.17 -8.63 1.63
C ASN A 203 5.79 -8.79 0.22
N LEU A 204 6.61 -9.84 0.03
CA LEU A 204 7.24 -10.10 -1.27
C LEU A 204 6.29 -10.86 -2.19
N LEU A 205 5.95 -10.27 -3.34
CA LEU A 205 5.19 -10.91 -4.41
C LEU A 205 6.09 -11.18 -5.63
N LEU A 206 6.03 -12.41 -6.12
CA LEU A 206 6.56 -12.82 -7.42
C LEU A 206 5.39 -13.29 -8.29
N THR A 207 5.22 -12.72 -9.48
CA THR A 207 4.16 -13.13 -10.41
C THR A 207 4.66 -13.17 -11.85
N THR A 208 4.11 -14.07 -12.66
CA THR A 208 4.36 -14.19 -14.12
C THR A 208 3.61 -13.14 -14.96
N GLN A 209 3.11 -12.09 -14.31
CA GLN A 209 2.51 -10.94 -14.96
C GLN A 209 3.47 -9.75 -14.92
N ALA A 210 3.55 -9.01 -16.02
CA ALA A 210 4.11 -7.65 -15.99
C ALA A 210 3.03 -6.72 -15.43
N LYS A 211 3.15 -6.30 -14.17
CA LYS A 211 2.17 -5.42 -13.51
C LYS A 211 2.21 -4.02 -14.12
N SER A 212 1.04 -3.38 -14.16
CA SER A 212 0.93 -2.00 -14.63
C SER A 212 1.51 -1.01 -13.62
N SER A 213 1.88 0.19 -14.06
CA SER A 213 2.29 1.26 -13.14
C SER A 213 1.18 1.64 -12.16
N THR A 214 -0.09 1.50 -12.55
CA THR A 214 -1.24 1.78 -11.68
C THR A 214 -1.36 0.75 -10.57
N ASP A 215 -1.18 -0.54 -10.86
CA ASP A 215 -1.19 -1.58 -9.83
C ASP A 215 -0.02 -1.43 -8.86
N LEU A 216 1.18 -1.12 -9.37
CA LEU A 216 2.36 -0.90 -8.53
C LEU A 216 2.23 0.35 -7.66
N LEU A 217 1.61 1.41 -8.18
CA LEU A 217 1.30 2.60 -7.40
C LEU A 217 0.25 2.30 -6.33
N ARG A 218 -0.78 1.51 -6.64
CA ARG A 218 -1.78 1.07 -5.67
C ARG A 218 -1.09 0.29 -4.54
N ASP A 219 -0.29 -0.70 -4.86
CA ASP A 219 0.29 -1.58 -3.84
C ASP A 219 1.34 -0.86 -2.97
N ALA A 220 2.02 0.16 -3.51
CA ALA A 220 2.92 1.02 -2.75
C ALA A 220 2.21 2.09 -1.88
N SER A 221 0.97 2.46 -2.20
CA SER A 221 0.35 3.66 -1.62
C SER A 221 -1.04 3.54 -1.02
N LEU A 222 -1.79 2.49 -1.37
CA LEU A 222 -3.08 2.19 -0.75
C LEU A 222 -2.82 1.52 0.59
N MET A 223 -3.20 2.20 1.67
CA MET A 223 -3.05 1.68 3.03
C MET A 223 -4.14 0.69 3.37
N ALA A 224 -5.39 1.07 3.09
CA ALA A 224 -6.56 0.22 3.29
C ALA A 224 -7.66 0.61 2.32
N TYR A 225 -8.49 -0.36 1.97
CA TYR A 225 -9.67 -0.18 1.16
C TYR A 225 -10.83 -0.98 1.75
N TYR A 226 -11.87 -0.29 2.19
CA TYR A 226 -13.09 -0.91 2.71
C TYR A 226 -14.23 -0.72 1.72
N ALA A 227 -14.47 -1.76 0.92
CA ALA A 227 -15.60 -1.82 -0.02
C ALA A 227 -16.95 -1.92 0.69
N PHE A 228 -16.99 -2.42 1.93
CA PHE A 228 -18.22 -2.71 2.68
C PHE A 228 -19.20 -3.65 1.96
N ASP A 229 -18.68 -4.45 1.03
CA ASP A 229 -19.39 -5.48 0.29
C ASP A 229 -19.75 -6.69 1.16
N SER A 230 -20.91 -7.30 0.90
CA SER A 230 -21.46 -8.38 1.75
C SER A 230 -20.59 -9.64 1.84
N SER A 231 -19.64 -9.84 0.91
CA SER A 231 -18.71 -10.99 0.93
C SER A 231 -17.65 -10.86 2.02
N ASN A 232 -17.22 -9.64 2.34
CA ASN A 232 -16.21 -9.36 3.36
C ASN A 232 -16.39 -7.92 3.91
N PRO A 233 -17.49 -7.64 4.62
CA PRO A 233 -17.95 -6.27 4.80
C PRO A 233 -17.10 -5.46 5.78
N SER A 234 -16.19 -6.08 6.53
CA SER A 234 -15.24 -5.36 7.39
C SER A 234 -13.77 -5.64 7.06
N GLY A 235 -13.51 -6.46 6.05
CA GLY A 235 -12.14 -6.78 5.67
C GLY A 235 -11.51 -5.70 4.80
N ASP A 236 -10.20 -5.51 4.96
CA ASP A 236 -9.39 -4.69 4.09
C ASP A 236 -9.24 -5.39 2.74
N SER A 237 -9.81 -4.79 1.70
CA SER A 237 -9.68 -5.20 0.30
C SER A 237 -8.42 -4.61 -0.36
N GLY A 238 -7.64 -3.84 0.39
CA GLY A 238 -6.32 -3.35 0.03
C GLY A 238 -5.19 -4.36 0.34
N PRO A 239 -3.92 -3.93 0.20
CA PRO A 239 -2.77 -4.84 0.25
C PRO A 239 -2.27 -5.17 1.66
N ASN A 240 -2.73 -4.48 2.72
CA ASN A 240 -2.08 -4.52 4.03
C ASN A 240 -2.87 -5.27 5.12
N GLY A 241 -4.06 -5.79 4.82
CA GLY A 241 -4.86 -6.60 5.75
C GLY A 241 -5.25 -5.85 7.03
N ILE A 242 -5.47 -4.54 6.96
CA ILE A 242 -5.89 -3.71 8.10
C ILE A 242 -7.40 -3.86 8.29
N ASP A 243 -7.84 -5.05 8.66
CA ASP A 243 -9.26 -5.35 8.87
C ASP A 243 -9.87 -4.48 9.97
N GLY A 244 -11.14 -4.15 9.82
CA GLY A 244 -11.88 -3.41 10.82
C GLY A 244 -12.99 -4.22 11.48
N THR A 245 -13.75 -3.52 12.32
CA THR A 245 -14.91 -4.04 13.02
C THR A 245 -16.04 -3.03 12.92
N ALA A 246 -17.24 -3.49 12.60
CA ALA A 246 -18.42 -2.65 12.54
C ALA A 246 -19.33 -2.90 13.76
N THR A 247 -19.80 -1.83 14.38
CA THR A 247 -20.75 -1.86 15.51
C THR A 247 -22.07 -1.29 15.05
N ASN A 248 -23.16 -2.05 15.24
CA ASN A 248 -24.54 -1.65 14.94
C ASN A 248 -24.76 -1.14 13.50
N THR A 249 -23.93 -1.55 12.53
CA THR A 249 -24.14 -1.24 11.11
C THR A 249 -25.01 -2.31 10.46
N LEU A 250 -25.56 -1.99 9.28
CA LEU A 250 -26.28 -2.94 8.45
C LEU A 250 -25.75 -2.88 7.03
N SER A 251 -25.42 -4.04 6.44
CA SER A 251 -25.09 -4.13 5.02
C SER A 251 -26.34 -3.89 4.17
N VAL A 252 -26.23 -2.99 3.20
CA VAL A 252 -27.28 -2.61 2.26
C VAL A 252 -26.70 -2.51 0.85
N THR A 253 -27.52 -2.28 -0.17
CA THR A 253 -27.02 -1.93 -1.51
C THR A 253 -26.32 -0.58 -1.47
N GLY A 254 -25.10 -0.54 -2.01
CA GLY A 254 -24.21 0.60 -2.02
C GLY A 254 -24.27 1.44 -3.28
N LYS A 255 -23.32 2.36 -3.37
CA LYS A 255 -22.99 3.09 -4.60
C LYS A 255 -22.34 2.13 -5.61
N VAL A 256 -21.46 1.27 -5.13
CA VAL A 256 -20.89 0.13 -5.85
C VAL A 256 -21.27 -1.10 -5.03
N ASN A 257 -21.98 -2.07 -5.61
CA ASN A 257 -22.36 -3.31 -4.92
C ASN A 257 -23.05 -3.10 -3.55
N GLY A 258 -22.33 -3.27 -2.44
CA GLY A 258 -22.80 -3.15 -1.05
C GLY A 258 -22.29 -1.88 -0.35
N ALA A 259 -22.91 -1.52 0.78
CA ALA A 259 -22.46 -0.42 1.63
C ALA A 259 -22.86 -0.67 3.09
N TYR A 260 -22.29 0.10 4.01
CA TYR A 260 -22.78 0.14 5.38
C TYR A 260 -23.77 1.27 5.63
N ARG A 261 -24.87 0.93 6.30
CA ARG A 261 -25.84 1.87 6.88
C ARG A 261 -25.53 2.14 8.35
N PHE A 262 -25.40 3.42 8.69
CA PHE A 262 -25.16 3.94 10.04
C PHE A 262 -26.45 4.58 10.59
N THR A 263 -26.83 4.23 11.81
CA THR A 263 -28.16 4.55 12.39
C THR A 263 -28.13 5.54 13.56
N GLY A 264 -26.98 6.19 13.81
CA GLY A 264 -26.84 7.16 14.91
C GLY A 264 -26.40 6.55 16.24
N SER A 265 -26.10 5.25 16.26
CA SER A 265 -25.38 4.53 17.32
C SER A 265 -24.41 3.49 16.75
N SER A 266 -24.03 3.69 15.48
CA SER A 266 -23.19 2.79 14.69
C SER A 266 -21.84 3.44 14.39
N TYR A 267 -20.81 2.64 14.27
CA TYR A 267 -19.50 3.08 13.79
C TYR A 267 -18.72 1.89 13.25
N PHE A 268 -17.74 2.16 12.41
CA PHE A 268 -16.72 1.22 11.99
C PHE A 268 -15.38 1.66 12.58
N HIS A 269 -14.56 0.69 12.99
CA HIS A 269 -13.27 0.92 13.64
C HIS A 269 -12.20 0.02 13.04
N ALA A 270 -11.07 0.61 12.67
CA ALA A 270 -9.87 -0.11 12.27
C ALA A 270 -8.63 0.46 13.00
N TYR A 271 -7.62 -0.37 13.18
CA TYR A 271 -6.38 -0.01 13.88
C TYR A 271 -5.17 -0.53 13.11
N GLY A 272 -4.11 0.28 13.03
CA GLY A 272 -2.90 -0.07 12.29
C GLY A 272 -2.36 1.05 11.41
N PHE A 273 -2.93 2.26 11.47
CA PHE A 273 -2.52 3.36 10.61
C PHE A 273 -1.37 4.15 11.24
N TYR A 274 -0.14 3.91 10.79
CA TYR A 274 1.01 4.68 11.27
C TYR A 274 1.32 5.91 10.43
N GLN A 275 1.16 5.83 9.10
CA GLN A 275 1.63 6.88 8.19
C GLN A 275 0.68 8.08 8.05
N ILE A 276 -0.47 8.06 8.74
CA ILE A 276 -1.50 9.11 8.65
C ILE A 276 -1.82 9.65 10.03
N PRO A 277 -1.64 10.95 10.24
CA PRO A 277 -0.38 11.71 10.15
C PRO A 277 0.55 11.37 11.34
N TYR A 278 0.16 10.39 12.16
CA TYR A 278 0.74 10.09 13.46
C TYR A 278 2.00 9.21 13.37
N GLY A 279 2.79 9.41 12.31
CA GLY A 279 4.07 8.72 12.12
C GLY A 279 5.26 9.57 12.56
N VAL A 280 6.44 8.95 12.67
CA VAL A 280 7.71 9.64 13.02
C VAL A 280 8.20 10.62 11.96
N ILE A 281 7.54 10.70 10.80
CA ILE A 281 7.90 11.64 9.73
C ILE A 281 6.85 12.73 9.66
N MET A 282 7.24 13.95 10.03
CA MET A 282 6.39 15.14 9.95
C MET A 282 5.88 15.32 8.53
N GLY A 283 4.60 15.64 8.40
CA GLY A 283 4.05 16.11 7.14
C GLY A 283 4.03 15.08 6.02
N LYS A 284 3.96 13.78 6.35
CA LYS A 284 3.67 12.77 5.33
C LYS A 284 2.33 13.08 4.66
N PRO A 285 2.28 13.07 3.31
CA PRO A 285 1.04 13.28 2.62
C PRO A 285 0.13 12.07 2.81
N PHE A 286 -1.18 12.30 2.75
CA PHE A 286 -2.17 11.23 2.80
C PHE A 286 -3.44 11.67 2.10
N SER A 287 -4.30 10.71 1.79
CA SER A 287 -5.64 11.00 1.27
C SER A 287 -6.65 10.00 1.77
N ILE A 288 -7.89 10.44 1.95
CA ILE A 288 -9.04 9.58 2.22
C ILE A 288 -10.13 9.92 1.20
N ALA A 289 -10.69 8.91 0.54
CA ALA A 289 -11.79 9.04 -0.39
C ALA A 289 -12.91 8.08 -0.02
N LEU A 290 -14.16 8.50 -0.18
CA LEU A 290 -15.34 7.71 0.16
C LEU A 290 -16.59 8.25 -0.52
N TRP A 291 -17.59 7.40 -0.66
CA TRP A 291 -18.95 7.78 -1.01
C TRP A 291 -19.81 7.89 0.25
N ILE A 292 -20.61 8.95 0.33
CA ILE A 292 -21.59 9.14 1.42
C ILE A 292 -22.99 9.41 0.88
N SER A 293 -24.01 8.93 1.58
CA SER A 293 -25.42 9.29 1.36
C SER A 293 -26.07 9.61 2.72
N PRO A 294 -25.99 10.86 3.20
CA PRO A 294 -26.44 11.23 4.55
C PRO A 294 -27.95 11.17 4.68
N SER A 295 -28.48 10.58 5.75
CA SER A 295 -29.93 10.62 6.06
C SER A 295 -30.29 11.71 7.06
N SER A 296 -29.29 12.38 7.65
CA SER A 296 -29.44 13.48 8.61
C SER A 296 -28.54 14.65 8.24
N SER A 297 -28.99 15.87 8.58
CA SER A 297 -28.23 17.11 8.45
C SER A 297 -27.55 17.55 9.74
N SER A 298 -27.73 16.80 10.83
CA SER A 298 -27.15 17.14 12.13
C SER A 298 -25.63 17.01 12.15
N SER A 299 -24.99 17.76 13.04
CA SER A 299 -23.54 17.68 13.23
C SER A 299 -23.11 16.25 13.59
N SER A 300 -22.14 15.72 12.86
CA SER A 300 -21.66 14.35 13.02
C SER A 300 -20.25 14.13 12.48
N ALA A 301 -19.52 13.17 13.06
CA ALA A 301 -18.24 12.69 12.56
C ALA A 301 -18.44 11.63 11.47
N ILE A 302 -17.78 11.79 10.32
CA ILE A 302 -17.77 10.79 9.25
C ILE A 302 -16.44 10.03 9.25
N VAL A 303 -15.31 10.74 9.32
CA VAL A 303 -13.98 10.15 9.46
C VAL A 303 -13.25 10.83 10.60
N GLN A 304 -12.76 10.04 11.54
CA GLN A 304 -11.88 10.50 12.61
C GLN A 304 -10.66 9.60 12.68
N MET A 305 -9.48 10.22 12.74
CA MET A 305 -8.20 9.54 12.97
C MET A 305 -7.67 10.03 14.31
N ILE A 306 -7.36 9.11 15.22
CA ILE A 306 -6.80 9.45 16.53
C ILE A 306 -5.62 8.57 16.91
N ALA A 307 -4.58 9.17 17.47
CA ALA A 307 -3.50 8.44 18.11
C ALA A 307 -3.96 7.80 19.43
N SER A 308 -3.34 6.69 19.82
CA SER A 308 -3.70 5.90 21.02
C SER A 308 -3.59 6.64 22.36
N SER A 309 -2.91 7.79 22.43
CA SER A 309 -2.87 8.65 23.61
C SER A 309 -3.93 9.74 23.53
N LEU A 310 -5.11 9.46 24.09
CA LEU A 310 -6.25 10.38 24.27
C LEU A 310 -5.95 11.60 25.19
N SER A 311 -4.68 11.97 25.37
CA SER A 311 -4.19 12.96 26.34
C SER A 311 -3.78 14.30 25.72
N VAL A 312 -4.27 14.65 24.54
CA VAL A 312 -4.02 15.97 23.93
C VAL A 312 -5.29 16.58 23.36
N TRP A 313 -5.27 17.90 23.26
CA TRP A 313 -6.28 18.84 22.74
C TRP A 313 -6.77 18.59 21.30
N SER A 314 -6.55 17.39 20.73
CA SER A 314 -6.84 17.04 19.34
C SER A 314 -7.53 15.68 19.25
N CYS A 315 -8.86 15.69 19.28
CA CYS A 315 -9.72 14.57 18.89
C CYS A 315 -10.63 14.97 17.72
N GLU A 316 -10.22 15.96 16.93
CA GLU A 316 -11.07 16.53 15.90
C GLU A 316 -11.32 15.51 14.78
N SER A 317 -12.54 15.51 14.25
CA SER A 317 -12.88 14.66 13.11
C SER A 317 -12.30 15.27 11.85
N LEU A 318 -11.53 14.49 11.08
CA LEU A 318 -11.00 14.91 9.79
C LEU A 318 -12.11 15.36 8.86
N LEU A 319 -13.19 14.60 8.83
CA LEU A 319 -14.35 14.83 7.96
C LEU A 319 -15.62 14.63 8.77
N GLY A 320 -16.56 15.56 8.60
CA GLY A 320 -17.87 15.46 9.22
C GLY A 320 -18.93 16.31 8.54
N ILE A 321 -20.11 16.31 9.13
CA ILE A 321 -21.16 17.28 8.85
C ILE A 321 -21.15 18.29 9.99
N TYR A 322 -21.17 19.57 9.65
CA TYR A 322 -21.41 20.66 10.60
C TYR A 322 -22.79 21.26 10.34
N SER A 323 -23.57 21.46 11.40
CA SER A 323 -24.84 22.17 11.34
C SER A 323 -25.03 23.10 12.54
N ALA A 324 -25.32 24.37 12.25
CA ALA A 324 -25.61 25.37 13.27
C ALA A 324 -27.06 25.28 13.82
N ASN A 325 -27.98 24.64 13.09
CA ASN A 325 -29.42 24.66 13.37
C ASN A 325 -30.10 23.29 13.27
N ALA A 326 -29.34 22.22 13.02
CA ALA A 326 -29.80 20.86 12.76
C ALA A 326 -30.74 20.68 11.54
N LEU A 327 -30.98 21.73 10.75
CA LEU A 327 -31.82 21.71 9.54
C LEU A 327 -30.97 21.63 8.27
N THR A 328 -29.86 22.37 8.24
CA THR A 328 -28.93 22.40 7.12
C THR A 328 -27.55 21.95 7.58
N GLY A 329 -26.98 20.95 6.93
CA GLY A 329 -25.64 20.43 7.20
C GLY A 329 -24.69 20.78 6.07
N GLN A 330 -23.44 21.11 6.39
CA GLN A 330 -22.36 21.28 5.43
C GLN A 330 -21.29 20.24 5.65
N ILE A 331 -20.65 19.80 4.58
CA ILE A 331 -19.40 19.05 4.70
C ILE A 331 -18.37 19.93 5.40
N PHE A 332 -17.63 19.36 6.34
CA PHE A 332 -16.57 20.07 7.04
C PHE A 332 -15.33 19.20 7.10
N VAL A 333 -14.19 19.78 6.75
CA VAL A 333 -12.86 19.16 6.93
C VAL A 333 -12.11 19.92 8.00
N HIS A 334 -11.46 19.20 8.91
CA HIS A 334 -10.62 19.78 9.95
C HIS A 334 -9.27 19.08 10.04
N SER A 335 -8.25 19.81 10.47
CA SER A 335 -6.98 19.21 10.86
C SER A 335 -7.16 18.24 12.02
N ILE A 336 -6.65 17.02 11.84
CA ILE A 336 -6.68 15.99 12.87
C ILE A 336 -5.77 16.28 14.07
N SER A 337 -4.79 17.16 13.93
CA SER A 337 -3.95 17.63 15.05
C SER A 337 -4.51 18.85 15.79
N GLY A 338 -5.69 19.36 15.41
CA GLY A 338 -6.35 20.47 16.11
C GLY A 338 -5.79 21.86 15.78
N GLY A 339 -4.97 21.99 14.73
CA GLY A 339 -4.25 23.22 14.35
C GLY A 339 -5.08 24.35 13.70
N GLY A 340 -6.41 24.32 13.83
CA GLY A 340 -7.31 25.37 13.31
C GLY A 340 -7.42 25.46 11.78
N ALA A 341 -6.77 24.57 11.01
CA ALA A 341 -6.97 24.47 9.58
C ALA A 341 -8.29 23.74 9.29
N TYR A 342 -9.20 24.40 8.58
CA TYR A 342 -10.49 23.83 8.23
C TYR A 342 -10.99 24.29 6.86
N ILE A 343 -11.90 23.50 6.30
CA ILE A 343 -12.63 23.83 5.06
C ILE A 343 -14.12 23.63 5.33
N THR A 344 -14.90 24.70 5.19
CA THR A 344 -16.36 24.60 5.16
C THR A 344 -16.80 24.31 3.73
N GLY A 345 -17.24 23.09 3.50
CA GLY A 345 -17.69 22.56 2.23
C GLY A 345 -19.10 22.98 1.81
N PRO A 346 -19.63 22.36 0.74
CA PRO A 346 -20.98 22.63 0.29
C PRO A 346 -22.02 22.06 1.29
N PHE A 347 -23.25 22.56 1.17
CA PHE A 347 -24.39 21.96 1.85
C PHE A 347 -24.66 20.55 1.33
N ILE A 348 -24.98 19.64 2.24
CA ILE A 348 -25.35 18.28 1.89
C ILE A 348 -26.77 18.25 1.32
N THR A 349 -27.01 17.30 0.42
CA THR A 349 -28.37 16.88 0.06
C THR A 349 -28.61 15.51 0.66
N GLN A 350 -29.64 15.38 1.50
CA GLN A 350 -29.94 14.10 2.14
C GLN A 350 -30.29 13.03 1.11
N ASN A 351 -29.94 11.79 1.43
CA ASN A 351 -30.21 10.57 0.66
C ASN A 351 -29.67 10.63 -0.79
N THR A 352 -28.64 11.43 -1.02
CA THR A 352 -27.98 11.56 -2.32
C THR A 352 -26.52 11.16 -2.19
N TRP A 353 -26.08 10.21 -3.02
CA TRP A 353 -24.68 9.82 -3.09
C TRP A 353 -23.80 10.98 -3.52
N THR A 354 -22.82 11.30 -2.69
CA THR A 354 -21.79 12.31 -2.94
C THR A 354 -20.43 11.68 -2.70
N HIS A 355 -19.53 11.78 -3.67
CA HIS A 355 -18.14 11.37 -3.48
C HIS A 355 -17.37 12.49 -2.80
N ILE A 356 -16.69 12.17 -1.72
CA ILE A 356 -15.85 13.11 -0.97
C ILE A 356 -14.42 12.57 -0.97
N SER A 357 -13.47 13.44 -1.27
CA SER A 357 -12.05 13.15 -1.02
C SER A 357 -11.40 14.27 -0.25
N VAL A 358 -10.59 13.89 0.73
CA VAL A 358 -9.74 14.80 1.48
C VAL A 358 -8.30 14.40 1.20
N THR A 359 -7.51 15.32 0.66
CA THR A 359 -6.06 15.10 0.47
C THR A 359 -5.28 16.05 1.35
N TYR A 360 -4.10 15.64 1.78
CA TYR A 360 -3.19 16.45 2.56
C TYR A 360 -1.75 16.30 2.04
N SER A 361 -1.03 17.42 1.95
CA SER A 361 0.42 17.49 1.89
C SER A 361 0.91 18.77 2.53
N VAL A 362 2.16 18.82 3.01
CA VAL A 362 2.70 20.03 3.66
C VAL A 362 2.60 21.26 2.77
N GLY A 363 2.87 21.11 1.47
CA GLY A 363 2.85 22.22 0.52
C GLY A 363 1.46 22.80 0.28
N SER A 364 0.43 21.94 0.23
CA SER A 364 -0.94 22.35 -0.10
C SER A 364 -1.87 22.50 1.11
N GLY A 365 -1.48 21.94 2.26
CA GLY A 365 -2.37 21.64 3.38
C GLY A 365 -3.48 20.67 2.98
N TYR A 366 -4.65 20.83 3.58
CA TYR A 366 -5.83 20.05 3.24
C TYR A 366 -6.46 20.56 1.96
N LYS A 367 -6.97 19.64 1.14
CA LYS A 367 -7.87 19.91 0.02
C LYS A 367 -9.12 19.06 0.17
N LEU A 368 -10.28 19.67 -0.04
CA LEU A 368 -11.56 18.99 -0.15
C LEU A 368 -11.95 18.89 -1.62
N TYR A 369 -12.32 17.70 -2.06
CA TYR A 369 -12.91 17.43 -3.36
C TYR A 369 -14.32 16.88 -3.18
N VAL A 370 -15.24 17.32 -4.05
CA VAL A 370 -16.64 16.88 -4.06
C VAL A 370 -16.99 16.45 -5.48
N ASN A 371 -17.48 15.22 -5.63
CA ASN A 371 -17.84 14.61 -6.93
C ASN A 371 -16.73 14.75 -7.98
N GLY A 372 -15.49 14.54 -7.56
CA GLY A 372 -14.35 14.57 -8.46
C GLY A 372 -13.79 15.96 -8.74
N VAL A 373 -14.31 17.04 -8.12
CA VAL A 373 -13.87 18.42 -8.38
C VAL A 373 -13.30 19.05 -7.10
N CYS A 374 -12.15 19.72 -7.19
CA CYS A 374 -11.57 20.45 -6.06
C CYS A 374 -12.50 21.58 -5.60
N PHE A 375 -12.95 21.52 -4.35
CA PHE A 375 -13.82 22.52 -3.75
C PHE A 375 -13.02 23.65 -3.10
N GLY A 376 -11.95 23.32 -2.37
CA GLY A 376 -11.15 24.29 -1.64
C GLY A 376 -9.93 23.69 -0.96
N ALA A 377 -9.05 24.56 -0.47
CA ALA A 377 -7.81 24.19 0.20
C ALA A 377 -7.46 25.15 1.35
N THR A 378 -6.73 24.67 2.36
CA THR A 378 -6.29 25.50 3.50
C THR A 378 -5.02 26.29 3.22
N GLY A 379 -4.26 25.90 2.18
CA GLY A 379 -2.86 26.33 2.01
C GLY A 379 -1.94 25.58 2.97
N SER A 380 -0.63 25.80 2.85
CA SER A 380 0.40 25.04 3.56
C SER A 380 0.16 24.99 5.08
N VAL A 381 0.04 23.78 5.59
CA VAL A 381 -0.12 23.47 7.02
C VAL A 381 0.75 22.26 7.31
N ALA A 382 1.40 22.25 8.48
CA ALA A 382 2.14 21.10 8.96
C ALA A 382 1.31 20.33 10.00
N GLU A 383 1.29 19.01 9.86
CA GLU A 383 0.69 18.09 10.82
C GLU A 383 1.72 17.59 11.84
N SER A 384 1.24 17.34 13.06
CA SER A 384 2.04 16.83 14.17
C SER A 384 2.53 15.40 13.91
N GLN A 385 3.73 15.08 14.40
CA GLN A 385 4.20 13.69 14.47
C GLN A 385 3.62 12.96 15.68
N SER A 386 3.50 11.64 15.56
CA SER A 386 3.36 10.74 16.71
C SER A 386 4.23 9.51 16.47
N SER A 387 4.48 8.77 17.55
CA SER A 387 5.20 7.49 17.51
C SER A 387 4.25 6.32 17.81
N THR A 388 2.96 6.47 17.51
CA THR A 388 1.94 5.45 17.80
C THR A 388 1.05 5.23 16.59
N PHE A 389 0.55 4.00 16.46
CA PHE A 389 -0.48 3.71 15.47
C PHE A 389 -1.77 4.45 15.81
N ALA A 390 -2.44 4.94 14.77
CA ALA A 390 -3.72 5.59 14.87
C ALA A 390 -4.87 4.59 14.70
N HIS A 391 -5.98 4.93 15.36
CA HIS A 391 -7.29 4.35 15.13
C HIS A 391 -8.03 5.17 14.08
N LEU A 392 -8.66 4.47 13.15
CA LEU A 392 -9.62 5.03 12.20
C LEU A 392 -11.03 4.72 12.70
N TYR A 393 -11.84 5.76 12.86
CA TYR A 393 -13.28 5.63 13.06
C TYR A 393 -14.01 6.17 11.84
N ILE A 394 -14.97 5.40 11.35
CA ILE A 394 -15.87 5.77 10.26
C ILE A 394 -17.30 5.77 10.78
N GLY A 395 -18.02 6.86 10.51
CA GLY A 395 -19.39 7.08 10.97
C GLY A 395 -19.56 7.30 12.47
N GLY A 396 -18.44 7.44 13.21
CA GLY A 396 -18.42 7.74 14.64
C GLY A 396 -17.21 8.59 15.02
N GLY A 397 -17.34 9.38 16.08
CA GLY A 397 -16.26 10.20 16.64
C GLY A 397 -16.11 9.99 18.14
N VAL A 398 -14.90 9.67 18.58
CA VAL A 398 -14.50 9.60 19.99
C VAL A 398 -14.42 11.01 20.56
N GLY A 399 -15.06 11.24 21.71
CA GLY A 399 -15.02 12.54 22.38
C GLY A 399 -13.66 12.82 23.00
N CYS A 400 -13.22 14.08 22.99
CA CYS A 400 -12.00 14.49 23.68
C CYS A 400 -12.15 14.15 25.17
N PHE A 401 -11.13 13.51 25.75
CA PHE A 401 -11.11 13.07 27.15
C PHE A 401 -12.16 12.01 27.52
N GLN A 402 -12.85 11.43 26.54
CA GLN A 402 -13.83 10.38 26.72
C GLN A 402 -13.37 9.15 25.92
N SER A 403 -13.27 8.00 26.57
CA SER A 403 -12.92 6.74 25.89
C SER A 403 -14.14 6.10 25.19
N SER A 404 -15.05 6.92 24.66
CA SER A 404 -16.33 6.50 24.09
C SER A 404 -16.71 7.36 22.88
N ILE A 405 -17.49 6.77 21.96
CA ILE A 405 -18.05 7.47 20.81
C ILE A 405 -19.16 8.42 21.27
N THR A 406 -19.04 9.69 20.91
CA THR A 406 -19.96 10.78 21.30
C THR A 406 -20.64 11.44 20.10
N SER A 407 -20.12 11.22 18.90
CA SER A 407 -20.67 11.74 17.65
C SER A 407 -20.96 10.57 16.71
N TYR A 408 -22.11 10.58 16.06
CA TYR A 408 -22.54 9.48 15.19
C TYR A 408 -23.11 10.02 13.88
N TYR A 409 -22.59 9.54 12.77
CA TYR A 409 -23.15 9.77 11.45
C TYR A 409 -24.41 8.93 11.23
N GLN A 410 -25.31 9.45 10.41
CA GLN A 410 -26.52 8.77 9.98
C GLN A 410 -26.61 8.82 8.46
N GLY A 411 -26.67 7.66 7.82
CA GLY A 411 -26.68 7.53 6.37
C GLY A 411 -25.93 6.31 5.90
N LEU A 412 -25.58 6.30 4.62
CA LEU A 412 -24.76 5.27 3.99
C LEU A 412 -23.33 5.77 3.79
N ILE A 413 -22.36 4.87 3.94
CA ILE A 413 -20.97 5.06 3.54
C ILE A 413 -20.53 3.85 2.73
N ASP A 414 -19.77 4.10 1.67
CA ASP A 414 -19.30 3.10 0.73
C ASP A 414 -17.90 3.46 0.20
N GLU A 415 -17.17 2.47 -0.30
CA GLU A 415 -15.95 2.63 -1.08
C GLU A 415 -14.88 3.50 -0.38
N VAL A 416 -14.47 3.11 0.83
CA VAL A 416 -13.54 3.91 1.64
C VAL A 416 -12.10 3.56 1.32
N TYR A 417 -11.38 4.48 0.70
CA TYR A 417 -9.97 4.36 0.37
C TYR A 417 -9.11 5.23 1.27
N ILE A 418 -8.01 4.68 1.78
CA ILE A 418 -7.01 5.41 2.58
C ILE A 418 -5.64 5.26 1.91
N TYR A 419 -4.99 6.38 1.58
CA TYR A 419 -3.71 6.43 0.88
C TYR A 419 -2.62 7.14 1.70
N ASN A 420 -1.37 6.69 1.59
CA ASN A 420 -0.18 7.35 2.15
C ASN A 420 0.46 8.39 1.21
N ARG A 421 -0.33 8.90 0.26
CA ARG A 421 0.07 9.91 -0.72
C ARG A 421 -1.02 10.95 -0.91
N GLU A 422 -0.63 12.10 -1.44
CA GLU A 422 -1.59 13.07 -1.95
C GLU A 422 -2.13 12.54 -3.28
N LEU A 423 -3.45 12.37 -3.38
CA LEU A 423 -4.10 12.04 -4.65
C LEU A 423 -4.06 13.25 -5.57
N SER A 424 -3.77 13.01 -6.84
CA SER A 424 -3.89 14.01 -7.90
C SER A 424 -5.36 14.24 -8.25
N GLN A 425 -5.64 15.33 -8.97
CA GLN A 425 -6.96 15.59 -9.53
C GLN A 425 -7.45 14.42 -10.41
N ALA A 426 -6.57 13.78 -11.18
CA ALA A 426 -6.93 12.64 -12.02
C ALA A 426 -7.32 11.42 -11.18
N ASP A 427 -6.57 11.12 -10.12
CA ASP A 427 -6.91 10.02 -9.19
C ASP A 427 -8.31 10.24 -8.58
N VAL A 428 -8.58 11.46 -8.10
CA VAL A 428 -9.86 11.80 -7.46
C VAL A 428 -11.03 11.74 -8.46
N THR A 429 -10.82 12.18 -9.70
CA THR A 429 -11.85 12.05 -10.75
C THR A 429 -12.14 10.59 -11.09
N GLN A 430 -11.14 9.70 -11.07
CA GLN A 430 -11.35 8.28 -11.30
C GLN A 430 -12.20 7.66 -10.18
N LEU A 431 -11.88 7.92 -8.91
CA LEU A 431 -12.64 7.41 -7.75
C LEU A 431 -14.09 7.93 -7.70
N ALA A 432 -14.32 9.15 -8.19
CA ALA A 432 -15.65 9.75 -8.27
C ALA A 432 -16.53 9.19 -9.40
N ASN A 433 -15.99 8.36 -10.29
CA ASN A 433 -16.69 7.75 -11.41
C ASN A 433 -16.42 6.23 -11.46
N PRO A 434 -16.85 5.49 -10.43
CA PRO A 434 -16.61 4.05 -10.30
C PRO A 434 -17.36 3.22 -11.35
#